data_AF-A0A6B3SX62-F1
#
_entry.id   AF-A0A6B3SX62-F1
#
_cell.length_a   1.000
_cell.length_b   1.000
_cell.length_c   1.000
_cell.angle_alpha   90.00
_cell.angle_beta   90.00
_cell.angle_gamma   90.00
#
_symmetry.space_group_name_H-M   'P 1'
#
loop_
_entity.id
_entity.type
_entity.pdbx_description
1 polymer ?
#
loop_
_entity_poly.entity_id
_entity_poly.type
_entity_poly.pdbx_seq_one_letter_code
_entity_poly.pdbx_strand_id
1 'polypeptide(L)'
;MDIEFNDAGNVETNGTGWLVGFGPWLQDAATGPALRYMPQDACARSLCVKWMRHVKGDPLGSGKPVSEGRTISFLVSETGRFRLQFSPEPGFPEGQVVEHVLEKQGQFSAWGEGVYHRWFVDEDCTILTLRWIPG
;
A
#
# COMPACT_ATOMS: atom_id res chain seq x y z
N MET A 1 -7.93 -11.18 2.32
CA MET A 1 -7.96 -9.76 1.94
C MET A 1 -6.92 -9.54 0.85
N ASP A 2 -7.18 -8.61 -0.05
CA ASP A 2 -6.25 -8.26 -1.13
C ASP A 2 -5.19 -7.27 -0.60
N ILE A 3 -4.12 -7.78 0.00
CA ILE A 3 -3.04 -7.02 0.65
C ILE A 3 -1.66 -7.64 0.36
N GLU A 4 -0.65 -6.80 0.21
CA GLU A 4 0.77 -7.16 0.01
C GLU A 4 1.66 -6.31 0.91
N PHE A 5 2.71 -6.91 1.48
CA PHE A 5 3.74 -6.23 2.25
C PHE A 5 5.11 -6.60 1.69
N ASN A 6 5.95 -5.60 1.41
CA ASN A 6 7.29 -5.87 0.87
C ASN A 6 8.24 -4.67 1.07
N ASP A 7 9.46 -4.79 0.55
CA ASP A 7 10.48 -3.74 0.52
C ASP A 7 10.89 -3.50 -0.94
N ALA A 8 10.77 -2.26 -1.41
CA ALA A 8 11.08 -1.89 -2.79
C ALA A 8 12.54 -2.20 -3.19
N GLY A 9 13.47 -2.23 -2.23
CA GLY A 9 14.86 -2.64 -2.46
C GLY A 9 15.04 -4.16 -2.64
N ASN A 10 14.04 -4.96 -2.26
CA ASN A 10 14.05 -6.42 -2.35
C ASN A 10 13.14 -6.98 -3.45
N VAL A 11 12.31 -6.14 -4.08
CA VAL A 11 11.42 -6.61 -5.15
C VAL A 11 12.24 -6.96 -6.39
N GLU A 12 12.10 -8.19 -6.86
CA GLU A 12 12.68 -8.63 -8.13
C GLU A 12 11.94 -7.96 -9.29
N THR A 13 12.57 -6.95 -9.88
CA THR A 13 11.99 -6.21 -11.02
C THR A 13 12.45 -6.77 -12.36
N ASN A 14 13.18 -7.89 -12.38
CA ASN A 14 13.81 -8.48 -13.56
C ASN A 14 14.66 -7.45 -14.35
N GLY A 15 15.36 -6.59 -13.62
CA GLY A 15 16.19 -5.52 -14.18
C GLY A 15 15.44 -4.35 -14.82
N THR A 16 14.10 -4.32 -14.74
CA THR A 16 13.29 -3.27 -15.38
C THR A 16 13.13 -2.04 -14.50
N GLY A 17 13.29 -2.18 -13.18
CA GLY A 17 13.04 -1.12 -12.19
C GLY A 17 11.55 -0.77 -11.98
N TRP A 18 10.62 -1.47 -12.65
CA TRP A 18 9.20 -1.21 -12.50
C TRP A 18 8.65 -1.91 -11.25
N LEU A 19 7.96 -1.14 -10.41
CA LEU A 19 7.30 -1.66 -9.22
C LEU A 19 5.79 -1.82 -9.41
N VAL A 20 5.16 -0.88 -10.11
CA VAL A 20 3.80 -0.93 -10.65
C VAL A 20 3.92 -0.81 -12.16
N GLY A 21 3.30 -1.70 -12.93
CA GLY A 21 3.50 -1.70 -14.38
C GLY A 21 2.67 -2.75 -15.12
N PHE A 22 3.02 -2.97 -16.37
CA PHE A 22 2.37 -3.94 -17.25
C PHE A 22 3.36 -5.03 -17.67
N GLY A 23 2.86 -6.26 -17.78
CA GLY A 23 3.61 -7.41 -18.31
C GLY A 23 3.34 -8.72 -17.56
N PRO A 24 3.50 -9.90 -18.22
CA PRO A 24 3.27 -11.20 -17.59
C PRO A 24 4.15 -11.48 -16.37
N TRP A 25 5.33 -10.86 -16.29
CA TRP A 25 6.23 -10.98 -15.14
C TRP A 25 5.68 -10.34 -13.85
N LEU A 26 4.76 -9.38 -13.97
CA LEU A 26 3.98 -8.83 -12.83
C LEU A 26 2.74 -9.66 -12.51
N GLN A 27 2.38 -10.63 -13.37
CA GLN A 27 1.23 -11.52 -13.18
C GLN A 27 1.60 -12.83 -12.49
N ASP A 28 2.87 -13.06 -12.17
CA ASP A 28 3.30 -14.32 -11.55
C ASP A 28 2.69 -14.48 -10.15
N ALA A 29 1.62 -15.28 -10.11
CA ALA A 29 0.79 -15.55 -8.94
C ALA A 29 1.51 -16.30 -7.81
N ALA A 30 2.75 -16.76 -8.04
CA ALA A 30 3.55 -17.42 -7.01
C ALA A 30 3.99 -16.48 -5.86
N THR A 31 3.89 -15.15 -6.03
CA THR A 31 4.51 -14.17 -5.12
C THR A 31 3.55 -13.24 -4.37
N GLY A 32 2.25 -13.25 -4.67
CA GLY A 32 1.27 -12.39 -4.00
C GLY A 32 0.20 -11.86 -4.94
N PRO A 33 -0.75 -11.05 -4.44
CA PRO A 33 -1.83 -10.54 -5.27
C PRO A 33 -1.33 -9.58 -6.36
N ALA A 34 -1.98 -9.60 -7.52
CA ALA A 34 -1.65 -8.81 -8.72
C ALA A 34 -1.92 -7.28 -8.56
N LEU A 35 -1.85 -6.76 -7.32
CA LEU A 35 -2.10 -5.38 -6.95
C LEU A 35 -1.29 -4.39 -7.79
N ARG A 36 -0.09 -4.78 -8.21
CA ARG A 36 0.84 -3.93 -8.95
C ARG A 36 0.76 -4.09 -10.48
N TYR A 37 -0.03 -5.04 -10.98
CA TYR A 37 -0.20 -5.29 -12.42
C TYR A 37 -1.29 -4.41 -13.04
N MET A 38 -0.91 -3.49 -13.91
CA MET A 38 -1.82 -2.72 -14.77
C MET A 38 -1.80 -3.33 -16.18
N PRO A 39 -2.93 -3.72 -16.78
CA PRO A 39 -2.95 -4.13 -18.18
C PRO A 39 -2.45 -3.01 -19.10
N GLN A 40 -1.69 -3.36 -20.14
CA GLN A 40 -1.05 -2.40 -21.05
C GLN A 40 -2.07 -1.54 -21.82
N ASP A 41 -3.22 -2.12 -22.12
CA ASP A 41 -4.34 -1.52 -22.85
C ASP A 41 -5.39 -0.88 -21.93
N ALA A 42 -5.28 -1.09 -20.61
CA ALA A 42 -6.19 -0.49 -19.64
C ALA A 42 -5.74 0.94 -19.26
N CYS A 43 -6.70 1.86 -19.20
CA CYS A 43 -6.45 3.22 -18.72
C CYS A 43 -6.65 3.28 -17.20
N ALA A 44 -5.69 3.82 -16.46
CA ALA A 44 -5.87 4.05 -15.03
C ALA A 44 -6.80 5.25 -14.81
N ARG A 45 -7.80 5.08 -13.96
CA ARG A 45 -8.68 6.17 -13.53
C ARG A 45 -8.29 6.64 -12.13
N SER A 46 -8.57 7.92 -11.85
CA SER A 46 -8.39 8.51 -10.52
C SER A 46 -6.97 8.32 -9.96
N LEU A 47 -5.95 8.30 -10.84
CA LEU A 47 -4.55 8.18 -10.43
C LEU A 47 -4.19 9.37 -9.53
N CYS A 48 -3.72 9.05 -8.33
CA CYS A 48 -3.30 10.03 -7.34
C CYS A 48 -1.95 9.62 -6.78
N VAL A 49 -1.04 10.58 -6.68
CA VAL A 49 0.22 10.45 -5.96
C VAL A 49 0.26 11.54 -4.90
N LYS A 50 0.53 11.15 -3.66
CA LYS A 50 0.70 12.09 -2.55
C LYS A 50 1.86 11.67 -1.68
N TRP A 51 2.57 12.63 -1.11
CA TRP A 51 3.48 12.38 0.00
C TRP A 51 3.11 13.30 1.15
N MET A 52 3.25 12.81 2.37
CA MET A 52 2.93 13.57 3.56
C MET A 52 3.91 13.21 4.66
N ARG A 53 4.42 14.24 5.35
CA ARG A 53 5.07 14.06 6.64
C ARG A 53 3.99 13.84 7.69
N HIS A 54 4.12 12.74 8.40
CA HIS A 54 3.28 12.33 9.50
C HIS A 54 4.07 12.48 10.81
N VAL A 55 3.51 13.21 11.77
CA VAL A 55 4.12 13.34 13.11
C VAL A 55 3.63 12.22 14.02
N LYS A 56 4.42 11.85 15.02
CA LYS A 56 4.01 10.87 16.04
C LYS A 56 2.65 11.25 16.63
N GLY A 57 1.74 10.28 16.67
CA GLY A 57 0.38 10.46 17.17
C GLY A 57 -0.57 11.17 16.20
N ASP A 58 -0.23 11.27 14.91
CA ASP A 58 -1.11 11.85 13.89
C ASP A 58 -2.56 11.29 13.99
N PRO A 59 -3.57 12.16 14.22
CA PRO A 59 -4.95 11.72 14.42
C PRO A 59 -5.65 11.34 13.11
N LEU A 60 -5.05 11.66 11.95
CA LEU A 60 -5.71 11.53 10.65
C LEU A 60 -5.83 10.09 10.18
N GLY A 61 -5.30 9.10 10.90
CA GLY A 61 -5.26 7.72 10.43
C GLY A 61 -6.52 6.90 10.57
N SER A 62 -7.54 7.41 11.27
CA SER A 62 -8.83 6.73 11.46
C SER A 62 -9.93 7.25 10.53
N GLY A 63 -11.03 6.50 10.41
CA GLY A 63 -12.24 6.93 9.70
C GLY A 63 -12.08 7.06 8.18
N LYS A 64 -11.19 6.27 7.57
CA LYS A 64 -11.02 6.27 6.12
C LYS A 64 -12.17 5.53 5.44
N PRO A 65 -12.60 5.98 4.25
CA PRO A 65 -13.51 5.18 3.44
C PRO A 65 -12.84 3.86 3.05
N VAL A 66 -13.66 2.87 2.73
CA VAL A 66 -13.20 1.63 2.10
C VAL A 66 -12.42 1.96 0.83
N SER A 67 -11.42 1.14 0.52
CA SER A 67 -10.63 1.34 -0.70
C SER A 67 -11.49 1.03 -1.93
N GLU A 68 -11.56 1.97 -2.87
CA GLU A 68 -12.31 1.82 -4.14
C GLU A 68 -11.46 1.22 -5.28
N GLY A 69 -10.16 1.08 -5.06
CA GLY A 69 -9.21 0.61 -6.05
C GLY A 69 -7.91 0.19 -5.37
N ARG A 70 -6.81 0.28 -6.10
CA ARG A 70 -5.49 -0.12 -5.59
C ARG A 70 -4.79 1.05 -4.94
N THR A 71 -4.18 0.78 -3.81
CA THR A 71 -3.34 1.75 -3.10
C THR A 71 -2.03 1.09 -2.71
N ILE A 72 -0.94 1.85 -2.77
CA ILE A 72 0.37 1.46 -2.25
C ILE A 72 0.96 2.62 -1.45
N SER A 73 1.44 2.34 -0.25
CA SER A 73 2.06 3.33 0.63
C SER A 73 3.46 2.88 1.02
N PHE A 74 4.45 3.76 0.80
CA PHE A 74 5.87 3.56 1.08
C PHE A 74 6.32 4.41 2.26
N LEU A 75 7.16 3.84 3.11
CA LEU A 75 8.01 4.62 4.00
C LEU A 75 9.21 5.14 3.20
N VAL A 76 9.29 6.47 3.04
CA VAL A 76 10.37 7.10 2.25
C VAL A 76 11.36 7.89 3.09
N SER A 77 11.03 8.21 4.34
CA SER A 77 12.01 8.75 5.28
C SER A 77 13.01 7.68 5.72
N GLU A 78 14.22 8.10 6.10
CA GLU A 78 15.28 7.21 6.59
C GLU A 78 14.90 6.52 7.90
N THR A 79 14.16 7.21 8.76
CA THR A 79 13.60 6.70 10.02
C THR A 79 12.08 6.86 10.04
N GLY A 80 11.43 6.25 11.02
CA GLY A 80 9.99 6.35 11.24
C GLY A 80 9.34 5.02 11.51
N ARG A 81 8.10 5.07 12.01
CA ARG A 81 7.32 3.88 12.34
C ARG A 81 5.85 4.12 12.05
N PHE A 82 5.40 3.59 10.92
CA PHE A 82 4.05 3.75 10.41
C PHE A 82 3.32 2.42 10.42
N ARG A 83 2.35 2.28 11.32
CA ARG A 83 1.62 1.04 11.55
C ARG A 83 0.27 1.09 10.87
N LEU A 84 0.06 0.20 9.90
CA LEU A 84 -1.17 0.03 9.15
C LEU A 84 -1.97 -1.14 9.72
N GLN A 85 -3.27 -0.96 9.80
CA GLN A 85 -4.21 -2.04 10.08
C GLN A 85 -5.21 -2.13 8.95
N PHE A 86 -5.51 -3.37 8.55
CA PHE A 86 -6.42 -3.72 7.47
C PHE A 86 -7.54 -4.61 8.00
N SER A 87 -8.72 -4.48 7.43
CA SER A 87 -9.90 -5.25 7.81
C SER A 87 -10.82 -5.46 6.61
N PRO A 88 -11.55 -6.59 6.53
CA PRO A 88 -12.61 -6.77 5.54
C PRO A 88 -13.89 -5.99 5.90
N GLU A 89 -13.99 -5.48 7.14
CA GLU A 89 -15.17 -4.80 7.67
C GLU A 89 -14.83 -3.44 8.31
N PRO A 90 -15.73 -2.44 8.28
CA PRO A 90 -15.48 -1.09 8.80
C PRO A 90 -15.24 -1.03 10.31
N GLY A 91 -15.70 -2.05 11.05
CA GLY A 91 -15.58 -2.13 12.50
C GLY A 91 -14.23 -2.63 13.02
N PHE A 92 -13.34 -3.12 12.15
CA PHE A 92 -12.08 -3.77 12.54
C PHE A 92 -12.30 -4.85 13.63
N PRO A 93 -13.16 -5.86 13.39
CA PRO A 93 -13.49 -6.86 14.39
C PRO A 93 -12.24 -7.64 14.82
N GLU A 94 -12.16 -7.93 16.11
CA GLU A 94 -11.06 -8.69 16.69
C GLU A 94 -10.92 -10.04 15.97
N GLY A 95 -9.67 -10.45 15.71
CA GLY A 95 -9.36 -11.69 14.98
C GLY A 95 -9.44 -11.58 13.45
N GLN A 96 -9.93 -10.48 12.87
CA GLN A 96 -9.93 -10.25 11.41
C GLN A 96 -9.01 -9.10 10.97
N VAL A 97 -8.39 -8.40 11.93
CA VAL A 97 -7.46 -7.31 11.65
C VAL A 97 -6.10 -7.88 11.28
N VAL A 98 -5.56 -7.47 10.13
CA VAL A 98 -4.17 -7.69 9.78
C VAL A 98 -3.41 -6.40 10.01
N GLU A 99 -2.33 -6.48 10.79
CA GLU A 99 -1.47 -5.35 11.09
C GLU A 99 -0.11 -5.51 10.40
N HIS A 100 0.43 -4.41 9.89
CA HIS A 100 1.79 -4.34 9.35
C HIS A 100 2.46 -3.02 9.72
N VAL A 101 3.77 -3.04 9.97
CA VAL A 101 4.55 -1.87 10.33
C VAL A 101 5.58 -1.60 9.26
N LEU A 102 5.61 -0.36 8.76
CA LEU A 102 6.69 0.17 7.96
C LEU A 102 7.66 0.89 8.90
N GLU A 103 8.88 0.38 9.02
CA GLU A 103 9.93 0.90 9.91
C GLU A 103 11.31 1.04 9.24
N LYS A 104 11.43 0.59 8.00
CA LYS A 104 12.63 0.75 7.18
C LYS A 104 12.28 1.44 5.86
N GLN A 105 13.11 2.41 5.45
CA GLN A 105 12.98 3.09 4.16
C GLN A 105 12.86 2.06 3.02
N GLY A 106 11.88 2.28 2.14
CA GLY A 106 11.59 1.41 1.00
C GLY A 106 10.53 0.34 1.30
N GLN A 107 10.24 0.06 2.58
CA GLN A 107 9.11 -0.80 2.93
C GLN A 107 7.79 -0.19 2.47
N PHE A 108 6.89 -1.06 2.00
CA PHE A 108 5.57 -0.67 1.56
C PHE A 108 4.50 -1.67 1.92
N SER A 109 3.27 -1.17 1.96
CA SER A 109 2.06 -1.97 1.91
C SER A 109 1.25 -1.60 0.69
N ALA A 110 0.76 -2.60 -0.04
CA ALA A 110 -0.23 -2.43 -1.09
C ALA A 110 -1.53 -3.12 -0.71
N TRP A 111 -2.66 -2.58 -1.15
CA TRP A 111 -3.97 -3.17 -0.91
C TRP A 111 -4.96 -2.82 -2.01
N GLY A 112 -5.96 -3.69 -2.17
CA GLY A 112 -6.97 -3.62 -3.21
C GLY A 112 -8.28 -3.00 -2.77
N GLU A 113 -9.26 -3.08 -3.68
CA GLU A 113 -10.63 -2.65 -3.46
C GLU A 113 -11.29 -3.44 -2.32
N GLY A 114 -12.21 -2.81 -1.60
CA GLY A 114 -12.98 -3.44 -0.52
C GLY A 114 -12.22 -3.55 0.81
N VAL A 115 -10.93 -3.22 0.84
CA VAL A 115 -10.11 -3.25 2.06
C VAL A 115 -10.32 -1.98 2.88
N TYR A 116 -10.82 -2.13 4.11
CA TYR A 116 -10.82 -1.07 5.11
C TYR A 116 -9.42 -0.95 5.71
N HIS A 117 -8.96 0.28 5.90
CA HIS A 117 -7.62 0.53 6.44
C HIS A 117 -7.64 1.71 7.42
N ARG A 118 -6.73 1.65 8.38
CA ARG A 118 -6.37 2.76 9.27
C ARG A 118 -4.88 2.75 9.53
N TRP A 119 -4.32 3.87 9.97
CA TRP A 119 -2.91 3.94 10.33
C TRP A 119 -2.67 4.64 11.66
N PHE A 120 -1.51 4.36 12.23
CA PHE A 120 -0.99 4.95 13.45
C PHE A 120 0.47 5.31 13.22
N VAL A 121 0.85 6.48 13.72
CA VAL A 121 2.20 7.03 13.54
C VAL A 121 2.90 6.93 14.89
N ASP A 122 3.69 5.87 15.06
CA ASP A 122 4.36 5.57 16.32
C ASP A 122 5.68 6.40 16.44
N GLU A 123 6.27 6.80 15.31
CA GLU A 123 7.41 7.70 15.16
C GLU A 123 7.27 8.55 13.89
N ASP A 124 7.74 9.81 13.93
CA ASP A 124 7.74 10.74 12.78
C ASP A 124 8.25 10.06 11.50
N CYS A 125 7.50 10.18 10.42
CA CYS A 125 7.85 9.55 9.15
C CYS A 125 7.30 10.33 7.95
N THR A 126 7.83 10.07 6.75
CA THR A 126 7.22 10.52 5.50
C THR A 126 6.71 9.32 4.72
N ILE A 127 5.43 9.36 4.34
CA ILE A 127 4.79 8.32 3.54
C ILE A 127 4.50 8.84 2.14
N LEU A 128 4.96 8.13 1.12
CA LEU A 128 4.54 8.31 -0.28
C LEU A 128 3.42 7.32 -0.58
N THR A 129 2.29 7.77 -1.11
CA THR A 129 1.15 6.92 -1.46
C THR A 129 0.76 7.13 -2.92
N LEU A 130 0.59 6.03 -3.64
CA LEU A 130 -0.05 6.00 -4.95
C LEU A 130 -1.40 5.31 -4.83
N ARG A 131 -2.41 5.83 -5.54
CA ARG A 131 -3.75 5.22 -5.65
C ARG A 131 -4.23 5.29 -7.09
N TRP A 132 -4.89 4.25 -7.56
CA TRP A 132 -5.56 4.24 -8.86
C TRP A 132 -6.70 3.22 -8.89
N ILE A 133 -7.62 3.40 -9.83
CA ILE A 133 -8.65 2.42 -10.15
C ILE A 133 -8.29 1.82 -11.52
N PRO A 134 -8.08 0.49 -11.62
CA PRO A 134 -7.92 -0.17 -12.90
C PRO A 134 -9.11 0.12 -13.83
N GLY A 135 -8.82 0.36 -15.11
CA GLY A 135 -9.80 0.59 -16.16
C GLY A 135 -10.48 -0.69 -16.64
#